data_AF-A0A1I3BQH6-F1
#
_entry.id   AF-A0A1I3BQH6-F1
#
_cell.length_a   1.000
_cell.length_b   1.000
_cell.length_c   1.000
_cell.angle_alpha   90.00
_cell.angle_beta   90.00
_cell.angle_gamma   90.00
#
_symmetry.space_group_name_H-M   'P 1'
#
loop_
_entity.id
_entity.type
_entity.pdbx_description
1 polymer ?
#
loop_
_entity_poly.entity_id
_entity_poly.type
_entity_poly.pdbx_seq_one_letter_code
_entity_poly.pdbx_strand_id
1 'polypeptide(L)' 'MIMLAANFFWRGLPVDVVVPVGEQPKKKAMDWLMRFCTEKRRLLVYQSGDEWFAFGPPAFQTDIAGRLGRGETPWGD' A
#
# COMPACT_ATOMS: atom_id res chain seq x y z
N MET A 1 -5.32 10.81 6.65
CA MET A 1 -5.10 9.60 5.84
C MET A 1 -6.41 8.86 5.70
N ILE A 2 -6.68 8.27 4.54
CA ILE A 2 -7.76 7.32 4.30
C ILE A 2 -7.14 5.94 4.07
N MET A 3 -7.77 4.91 4.62
CA MET A 3 -7.42 3.51 4.39
C MET A 3 -8.58 2.83 3.66
N LEU A 4 -8.29 2.31 2.47
CA LEU A 4 -9.18 1.46 1.70
C LEU A 4 -8.80 0.00 1.99
N ALA A 5 -9.56 -0.62 2.89
CA ALA A 5 -9.27 -1.98 3.33
C ALA A 5 -9.63 -3.00 2.24
N ALA A 6 -8.70 -3.90 1.92
CA ALA A 6 -8.85 -4.92 0.87
C ALA A 6 -9.34 -4.33 -0.47
N ASN A 7 -8.74 -3.21 -0.87
CA ASN A 7 -9.11 -2.49 -2.10
C ASN A 7 -8.99 -3.38 -3.35
N PHE A 8 -7.98 -4.23 -3.39
CA PHE A 8 -7.83 -5.26 -4.43
C PHE A 8 -7.12 -6.50 -3.89
N PHE A 9 -6.97 -7.51 -4.74
CA PHE A 9 -6.28 -8.76 -4.40
C PHE A 9 -5.04 -8.98 -5.27
N TRP A 10 -3.97 -9.44 -4.64
CA TRP A 10 -2.76 -9.87 -5.32
C TRP A 10 -2.49 -11.34 -5.01
N ARG A 11 -2.61 -12.21 -6.03
CA ARG A 11 -2.44 -13.67 -5.89
C ARG A 11 -3.26 -14.27 -4.72
N GLY A 12 -4.48 -13.76 -4.54
CA GLY A 12 -5.40 -14.17 -3.47
C GLY A 12 -5.17 -13.51 -2.10
N LEU A 13 -4.12 -12.69 -1.94
CA LEU A 13 -3.89 -11.92 -0.72
C LEU A 13 -4.56 -10.54 -0.81
N PRO A 14 -5.26 -10.07 0.23
CA PRO A 14 -5.87 -8.75 0.23
C PRO A 14 -4.80 -7.67 0.30
N VAL A 15 -4.98 -6.62 -0.50
CA VAL A 15 -4.13 -5.43 -0.52
C VAL A 15 -4.92 -4.25 0.03
N ASP A 16 -4.42 -3.68 1.12
CA ASP A 16 -4.88 -2.40 1.66
C ASP A 16 -4.23 -1.26 0.90
N VAL A 17 -4.96 -0.16 0.71
CA VAL A 17 -4.44 1.05 0.08
C VAL A 17 -4.57 2.21 1.05
N VAL A 18 -3.48 2.96 1.23
CA VAL A 18 -3.46 4.11 2.13
C VAL A 18 -3.02 5.37 1.41
N VAL A 19 -3.86 6.39 1.51
CA VAL A 19 -3.64 7.69 0.87
C VAL A 19 -3.63 8.78 1.95
N PRO A 20 -2.61 9.67 1.97
CA PRO A 20 -2.64 10.84 2.84
C PRO A 20 -3.84 11.72 2.49
N VAL A 21 -4.44 12.35 3.50
CA VAL A 21 -5.46 13.38 3.29
C VAL A 21 -4.98 14.59 4.08
N GLY A 22 -4.61 15.64 3.37
CA GLY A 22 -3.87 16.76 3.93
C GLY A 22 -2.41 16.38 4.20
N GLU A 23 -1.95 16.64 5.42
CA GLU A 23 -0.57 16.35 5.83
C GLU A 23 -0.23 14.86 5.78
N GLN A 24 1.06 14.56 5.58
CA GLN A 24 1.56 13.19 5.60
C GLN A 24 1.31 12.52 6.97
N PRO A 25 1.03 11.21 7.00
CA PRO A 25 0.85 10.49 8.25
C PRO A 25 2.12 10.54 9.09
N LYS A 26 1.98 10.78 10.39
CA LYS A 26 3.12 10.72 11.32
C LYS A 26 3.77 9.34 11.23
N LYS A 27 5.11 9.28 11.34
CA LYS A 27 5.89 8.02 11.32
C LYS A 27 5.29 6.94 12.23
N LYS A 28 4.87 7.29 13.45
CA LYS A 28 4.24 6.36 14.41
C LYS A 28 2.98 5.69 13.85
N ALA A 29 2.15 6.42 13.11
CA ALA A 29 0.94 5.86 12.50
C ALA A 29 1.31 4.88 11.37
N MET A 30 2.33 5.22 10.57
CA MET A 30 2.81 4.35 9.50
C MET A 30 3.47 3.07 10.05
N ASP A 31 4.31 3.19 11.09
CA ASP A 31 4.94 2.06 11.78
C ASP A 31 3.87 1.11 12.36
N TRP A 32 2.83 1.66 12.98
CA TRP A 32 1.70 0.85 13.48
C TRP A 32 0.97 0.13 12.35
N LEU A 33 0.73 0.80 11.22
CA LEU A 33 0.04 0.21 10.07
C LEU A 33 0.84 -0.94 9.43
N MET A 34 2.15 -0.77 9.24
CA MET A 34 3.02 -1.83 8.72
C MET A 34 3.03 -3.05 9.65
N ARG A 35 3.05 -2.81 10.97
CA ARG A 35 2.90 -3.89 11.97
C ARG A 35 1.55 -4.58 11.86
N PHE A 36 0.45 -3.82 11.75
CA PHE A 36 -0.89 -4.37 11.57
C PHE A 36 -0.97 -5.26 10.31
N CYS A 37 -0.45 -4.79 9.18
CA CYS A 37 -0.42 -5.57 7.93
C CYS A 37 0.36 -6.87 8.09
N THR A 38 1.52 -6.81 8.76
CA THR A 38 2.34 -7.98 9.08
C THR A 38 1.57 -8.99 9.94
N GLU A 39 0.97 -8.55 11.04
CA GLU A 39 0.22 -9.41 11.97
C GLU A 39 -1.02 -10.03 11.31
N LYS A 40 -1.66 -9.31 10.38
CA LYS A 40 -2.87 -9.77 9.67
C LYS A 40 -2.59 -10.47 8.34
N ARG A 41 -1.31 -10.62 7.96
CA ARG A 41 -0.89 -11.18 6.65
C ARG A 41 -1.56 -10.47 5.48
N ARG A 42 -1.65 -9.14 5.57
CA ARG A 42 -2.20 -8.27 4.53
C ARG A 42 -1.06 -7.56 3.82
N LEU A 43 -1.26 -7.30 2.54
CA LEU A 43 -0.36 -6.50 1.73
C LEU A 43 -0.80 -5.04 1.79
N LEU A 44 0.13 -4.12 1.59
CA LEU A 44 -0.16 -2.69 1.66
C LEU A 44 0.47 -1.96 0.48
N VAL A 45 -0.32 -1.10 -0.15
CA VAL A 45 0.15 -0.02 -1.02
C VAL A 45 -0.13 1.30 -0.30
N TYR A 46 0.85 2.19 -0.24
CA TYR A 46 0.66 3.49 0.40
C TYR A 46 1.36 4.59 -0.38
N GLN A 47 0.78 5.78 -0.31
CA GLN A 47 1.38 6.98 -0.89
C GLN A 47 2.14 7.76 0.20
N SER A 48 3.33 8.24 -0.15
CA SER A 48 4.13 9.15 0.68
C SER A 48 4.65 10.28 -0.21
N GLY A 49 4.10 11.48 -0.03
CA GLY A 49 4.31 12.57 -0.98
C GLY A 49 3.65 12.24 -2.32
N ASP A 50 4.37 12.42 -3.41
CA ASP A 50 3.89 12.10 -4.76
C ASP A 50 4.23 10.66 -5.21
N GLU A 51 4.91 9.89 -4.34
CA GLU A 51 5.39 8.55 -4.65
C GLU A 51 4.53 7.46 -4.01
N TRP A 52 4.42 6.33 -4.73
CA TRP A 52 3.71 5.13 -4.30
C TRP A 52 4.68 4.03 -3.89
N PHE A 53 4.37 3.37 -2.79
CA PHE A 53 5.19 2.32 -2.19
C PHE A 53 4.37 1.07 -1.92
N ALA A 54 5.05 -0.07 -1.92
CA ALA A 54 4.47 -1.37 -1.59
C ALA A 54 5.16 -1.97 -0.36
N PHE A 55 4.37 -2.51 0.55
CA PHE A 55 4.82 -3.22 1.73
C PHE A 55 4.28 -4.65 1.72
N GLY A 56 5.18 -5.63 1.83
CA GLY A 56 4.90 -7.05 1.70
C GLY A 56 6.12 -7.83 1.19
N PRO A 57 5.95 -9.08 0.73
CA PRO A 57 7.05 -9.90 0.19
C PRO A 57 7.76 -9.23 -0.99
N PRO A 58 9.05 -9.50 -1.24
CA PRO A 58 9.81 -8.89 -2.35
C PRO A 58 9.16 -9.06 -3.72
N ALA A 59 8.50 -10.20 -3.97
CA ALA A 59 7.78 -10.44 -5.21
C ALA A 59 6.58 -9.48 -5.41
N PHE A 60 5.89 -9.13 -4.33
CA PHE A 60 4.81 -8.15 -4.37
C PHE A 60 5.37 -6.74 -4.65
N GLN A 61 6.45 -6.36 -3.96
CA GLN A 61 7.11 -5.06 -4.18
C GLN A 61 7.58 -4.90 -5.62
N THR A 62 8.18 -5.94 -6.19
CA THR A 62 8.65 -5.95 -7.59
C THR A 62 7.48 -5.83 -8.57
N ASP A 63 6.37 -6.53 -8.34
CA ASP A 63 5.18 -6.45 -9.20
C ASP A 63 4.56 -5.04 -9.18
N ILE A 64 4.40 -4.44 -8.00
CA ILE A 64 3.87 -3.08 -7.87
C ILE A 64 4.80 -2.05 -8.50
N ALA A 65 6.12 -2.15 -8.28
CA ALA A 65 7.09 -1.28 -8.94
C ALA A 65 7.00 -1.40 -10.48
N GLY A 66 6.83 -2.62 -11.00
CA GLY A 66 6.63 -2.85 -12.42
C GLY A 66 5.34 -2.22 -12.97
N ARG A 67 4.23 -2.27 -12.21
CA ARG A 67 2.95 -1.61 -12.57
C ARG A 67 3.09 -0.10 -12.59
N LEU A 68 3.70 0.48 -11.56
CA LEU A 68 3.97 1.91 -11.49
C LEU A 68 4.81 2.39 -12.68
N GLY A 69 5.84 1.62 -13.07
CA GLY A 69 6.65 1.91 -14.26
C GLY A 69 5.87 1.86 -15.60
N ARG A 70 4.72 1.18 -15.63
CA ARG A 70 3.79 1.15 -16.77
C ARG A 70 2.64 2.16 -16.65
N GLY A 71 2.58 2.94 -15.57
CA GLY A 71 1.47 3.86 -15.31
C GLY A 71 0.17 3.15 -14.87
N GLU A 72 0.25 1.92 -14.38
CA GLU A 72 -0.90 1.14 -13.93
C GLU A 72 -1.10 1.28 -12.42
N THR A 73 -2.26 1.81 -12.02
CA THR A 73 -2.67 1.91 -10.61
C THR A 73 -4.05 1.29 -10.40
N PRO A 74 -4.16 -0.04 -10.19
CA PRO A 74 -5.45 -0.71 -9.96
C PRO A 74 -6.16 -0.32 -8.65
N TRP A 75 -5.65 0.69 -7.96
CA TRP A 75 -6.19 1.28 -6.73
C TRP A 75 -6.59 2.76 -6.89
N GLY A 76 -6.42 3.33 -8.08
CA GLY A 76 -6.91 4.66 -8.43
C GLY A 76 -7.85 4.53 -9.62
N ASP A 77 -9.15 4.47 -9.33
CA ASP A 77 -10.21 4.80 -10.29
C ASP A 77 -10.71 6.23 -9.98
#